data_AF-A0A0D1CXG8-F1
#
_entry.id   AF-A0A0D1CXG8-F1
#
_cell.length_a   1.000
_cell.length_b   1.000
_cell.length_c   1.000
_cell.angle_alpha   90.00
_cell.angle_beta   90.00
_cell.angle_gamma   90.00
#
_symmetry.space_group_name_H-M   'P 1'
#
loop_
_entity.id
_entity.type
_entity.pdbx_description
1 polymer ?
#
loop_
_entity_poly.entity_id
_entity_poly.type
_entity_poly.pdbx_seq_one_letter_code
_entity_poly.pdbx_strand_id
1 'polypeptide(L)'
;MVAELKQRTTTATRDAPAAPKEEFADANIPDDYVSRVLATEKPLPPIQLKNILSEIQWVSFLALTVTPILAIYGLFTTSWNTKTALWSFIYYFMTGLGITAGYHRLWAHRSYNATYPLQYFLACMGSGAVQGSIHWWSRGHRAHHRYTDTDLDPYGAHFGLFWSHLGWMLVKPRRKPGVADISDLRKNPVIKFQHKFYIPMLLFFGFGLPTLVAGLGWNDWRGGFFFAGMLRLVFVHHSTFCVNSLAHYLGEATFDNKMTPRDHFFTALVTVGEGYHNFHHQFPMDYRNAVQWYQFDPTKWFIASMYKLGLATHLKTFPDNEVKKGRLAMQLQKAHELGQQLEWPKSSAHLPVISWDDFVEESKTRPLMVVHGFIHDVSSFLDEHPGGRHLLTGKIGKDATTAFLGGVYDHSNAAHNLLSMMRVGVLDGGYQLAKDELAKAERENRATGVSSHRPAGSPPSPVTSDDEDFAAPATPTDDTPMTTTSTVAAASEQLKAQQSADNVKSINAKAAAYVTPGEAYTIVKRGDLRENAKVGGTKFGRFL
;
A
#
# COMPACT_ATOMS: atom_id res chain seq x y z
N MET A 1 56.46 27.82 -19.43
CA MET A 1 55.12 28.20 -18.94
C MET A 1 54.17 27.04 -18.62
N VAL A 2 54.13 25.93 -19.38
CA VAL A 2 53.28 24.76 -19.04
C VAL A 2 53.88 23.84 -17.95
N ALA A 3 55.21 23.86 -17.75
CA ALA A 3 55.87 23.07 -16.71
C ALA A 3 55.79 23.70 -15.30
N GLU A 4 55.67 25.03 -15.21
CA GLU A 4 55.59 25.77 -13.93
C GLU A 4 54.19 25.72 -13.28
N LEU A 5 53.15 25.46 -14.08
CA LEU A 5 51.78 25.28 -13.58
C LEU A 5 51.57 23.89 -12.94
N LYS A 6 52.36 22.87 -13.31
CA LYS A 6 52.27 21.53 -12.69
C LYS A 6 52.94 21.44 -11.32
N GLN A 7 53.92 22.29 -11.01
CA GLN A 7 54.57 22.31 -9.69
C GLN A 7 53.84 23.14 -8.64
N ARG A 8 52.96 24.09 -9.04
CA ARG A 8 52.12 24.84 -8.11
C ARG A 8 50.83 24.13 -7.68
N THR A 9 50.50 23.00 -8.30
CA THR A 9 49.27 22.24 -7.99
C THR A 9 49.51 21.11 -6.97
N THR A 10 50.76 20.83 -6.60
CA THR A 10 51.14 19.70 -5.73
C THR A 10 51.65 20.09 -4.34
N THR A 11 51.57 21.38 -3.95
CA THR A 11 52.04 21.86 -2.64
C THR A 11 50.97 22.60 -1.82
N ALA A 12 49.70 22.56 -2.22
CA ALA A 12 48.62 23.32 -1.57
C ALA A 12 47.44 22.46 -1.07
N THR A 13 47.67 21.27 -0.51
CA THR A 13 46.62 20.53 0.24
C THR A 13 47.22 19.58 1.29
N ARG A 14 48.14 20.06 2.15
CA ARG A 14 48.65 19.22 3.24
C ARG A 14 48.37 19.68 4.66
N ASP A 15 47.83 20.90 4.85
CA ASP A 15 47.52 21.44 6.18
C ASP A 15 46.21 22.27 6.23
N ALA A 16 45.19 21.88 5.45
CA ALA A 16 43.84 22.34 5.77
C ALA A 16 43.33 21.48 6.95
N PRO A 17 43.00 22.04 8.12
CA PRO A 17 42.37 21.25 9.17
C PRO A 17 41.12 20.62 8.57
N ALA A 18 41.05 19.29 8.60
CA ALA A 18 39.85 18.56 8.20
C ALA A 18 38.67 19.21 8.94
N ALA A 19 37.62 19.58 8.20
CA ALA A 19 36.39 20.06 8.82
C ALA A 19 36.05 19.10 9.96
N PRO A 20 35.76 19.59 11.18
CA PRO A 20 35.52 18.71 12.32
C PRO A 20 34.49 17.67 11.90
N LYS A 21 34.86 16.38 11.98
CA LYS A 21 33.94 15.29 11.65
C LYS A 21 32.70 15.51 12.51
N GLU A 22 31.55 15.77 11.87
CA GLU A 22 30.29 15.86 12.60
C GLU A 22 30.01 14.49 13.20
N GLU A 23 30.24 14.37 14.50
CA GLU A 23 30.02 13.15 15.25
C GLU A 23 28.51 13.05 15.55
N PHE A 24 27.78 12.32 14.71
CA PHE A 24 26.36 12.08 14.91
C PHE A 24 26.15 11.15 16.10
N ALA A 25 25.11 11.40 16.89
CA ALA A 25 24.83 10.63 18.12
C ALA A 25 24.57 9.13 17.84
N ASP A 26 24.27 8.78 16.59
CA ASP A 26 24.01 7.44 16.10
C ASP A 26 25.02 6.91 15.08
N ALA A 27 26.16 7.59 14.88
CA ALA A 27 27.17 7.22 13.89
C ALA A 27 27.76 5.80 14.07
N ASN A 28 27.72 5.27 15.30
CA ASN A 28 28.31 3.98 15.68
C ASN A 28 27.27 2.95 16.16
N ILE A 29 26.04 3.04 15.66
CA ILE A 29 24.99 2.06 15.94
C ILE A 29 25.13 0.89 14.97
N PRO A 30 25.34 -0.35 15.44
CA PRO A 30 25.42 -1.51 14.56
C PRO A 30 24.06 -1.93 14.02
N ASP A 31 24.07 -2.69 12.92
CA ASP A 31 22.87 -3.10 12.19
C ASP A 31 21.89 -3.90 13.06
N ASP A 32 22.39 -4.66 14.04
CA ASP A 32 21.60 -5.47 14.98
C ASP A 32 21.26 -4.74 16.29
N TYR A 33 21.40 -3.41 16.34
CA TYR A 33 21.34 -2.62 17.57
C TYR A 33 20.14 -2.93 18.47
N VAL A 34 18.94 -3.04 17.90
CA VAL A 34 17.73 -3.32 18.70
C VAL A 34 17.88 -4.68 19.37
N SER A 35 18.10 -5.75 18.59
CA SER A 35 18.28 -7.11 19.10
C SER A 35 19.38 -7.19 20.16
N ARG A 36 20.52 -6.54 19.90
CA ARG A 36 21.66 -6.51 20.82
C ARG A 36 21.33 -5.78 22.12
N VAL A 37 20.75 -4.58 22.05
CA VAL A 37 20.38 -3.80 23.24
C VAL A 37 19.36 -4.55 24.07
N LEU A 38 18.35 -5.16 23.44
CA LEU A 38 17.34 -5.94 24.16
C LEU A 38 17.93 -7.19 24.84
N ALA A 39 18.96 -7.80 24.24
CA ALA A 39 19.68 -8.93 24.82
C ALA A 39 20.64 -8.52 25.95
N THR A 40 21.29 -7.35 25.86
CA THR A 40 22.35 -6.95 26.80
C THR A 40 21.88 -6.05 27.94
N GLU A 41 20.90 -5.18 27.70
CA GLU A 41 20.41 -4.24 28.71
C GLU A 41 19.34 -4.94 29.55
N LYS A 42 19.45 -4.87 30.88
CA LYS A 42 18.40 -5.37 31.77
C LYS A 42 17.35 -4.28 31.99
N PRO A 43 16.05 -4.58 31.82
CA PRO A 43 15.01 -3.62 32.13
C PRO A 43 14.96 -3.36 33.64
N LEU A 44 14.43 -2.19 34.03
CA LEU A 44 14.06 -1.90 35.41
C LEU A 44 13.10 -2.98 35.94
N PRO A 45 13.13 -3.26 37.25
CA PRO A 45 12.26 -4.26 37.84
C PRO A 45 10.78 -3.94 37.59
N PRO A 46 9.92 -4.97 37.59
CA PRO A 46 8.47 -4.78 37.51
C PRO A 46 7.97 -3.83 38.59
N ILE A 47 6.90 -3.10 38.26
CA ILE A 47 6.25 -2.20 39.21
C ILE A 47 5.49 -3.05 40.22
N GLN A 48 5.80 -2.88 41.50
CA GLN A 48 5.21 -3.54 42.64
C GLN A 48 4.76 -2.47 43.65
N LEU A 49 3.85 -2.82 44.56
CA LEU A 49 3.38 -1.88 45.59
C LEU A 49 4.54 -1.29 46.42
N LYS A 50 5.60 -2.06 46.65
CA LYS A 50 6.77 -1.63 47.43
C LYS A 50 7.66 -0.57 46.75
N ASN A 51 7.68 -0.49 45.41
CA ASN A 51 8.51 0.46 44.66
C ASN A 51 7.70 1.49 43.84
N ILE A 52 6.37 1.43 43.86
CA ILE A 52 5.53 2.28 43.01
C ILE A 52 5.86 3.77 43.12
N LEU A 53 6.08 4.30 44.33
CA LEU A 53 6.37 5.72 44.54
C LEU A 53 7.71 6.16 43.94
N SER A 54 8.71 5.27 43.87
CA SER A 54 10.00 5.57 43.22
C SER A 54 9.94 5.44 41.70
N GLU A 55 8.96 4.70 41.18
CA GLU A 55 8.76 4.49 39.75
C GLU A 55 7.93 5.59 39.09
N ILE A 56 7.14 6.37 39.86
CA ILE A 56 6.31 7.46 39.33
C ILE A 56 7.18 8.61 38.78
N GLN A 57 6.79 9.10 37.62
CA GLN A 57 7.29 10.34 37.02
C GLN A 57 6.50 11.53 37.59
N TRP A 58 6.88 12.00 38.77
CA TRP A 58 6.09 12.97 39.55
C TRP A 58 5.70 14.25 38.81
N VAL A 59 6.59 14.79 37.97
CA VAL A 59 6.29 16.00 37.18
C VAL A 59 5.14 15.75 36.21
N SER A 60 5.24 14.69 35.41
CA SER A 60 4.19 14.30 34.45
C SER A 60 2.92 13.88 35.17
N PHE A 61 3.03 13.11 36.26
CA PHE A 61 1.90 12.67 37.07
C PHE A 61 1.11 13.86 37.61
N LEU A 62 1.78 14.85 38.22
CA LEU A 62 1.12 16.06 38.73
C LEU A 62 0.49 16.87 37.60
N ALA A 63 1.18 17.06 36.48
CA ALA A 63 0.61 17.78 35.34
C ALA A 63 -0.66 17.10 34.79
N LEU A 64 -0.65 15.77 34.68
CA LEU A 64 -1.76 14.97 34.15
C LEU A 64 -2.91 14.74 35.15
N THR A 65 -2.70 14.99 36.44
CA THR A 65 -3.74 14.83 37.48
C THR A 65 -4.31 16.17 37.95
N VAL A 66 -3.46 17.16 38.21
CA VAL A 66 -3.89 18.48 38.68
C VAL A 66 -4.65 19.23 37.60
N THR A 67 -4.20 19.16 36.33
CA THR A 67 -4.85 19.91 35.24
C THR A 67 -6.31 19.47 35.03
N PRO A 68 -6.65 18.16 34.93
CA PRO A 68 -8.04 17.73 34.86
C PRO A 68 -8.87 18.08 36.11
N ILE A 69 -8.29 17.98 37.31
CA ILE A 69 -8.99 18.36 38.54
C ILE A 69 -9.38 19.84 38.51
N LEU A 70 -8.44 20.72 38.13
CA LEU A 70 -8.71 22.15 38.00
C LEU A 70 -9.68 22.45 36.86
N ALA A 71 -9.63 21.72 35.75
CA ALA A 71 -10.59 21.85 34.66
C ALA A 71 -12.01 21.49 35.09
N ILE A 72 -12.18 20.38 35.82
CA ILE A 72 -13.47 19.94 36.37
C ILE A 72 -13.98 20.96 37.40
N TYR A 73 -13.14 21.39 38.33
CA TYR A 73 -13.49 22.45 39.28
C TYR A 73 -13.93 23.73 38.56
N GLY A 74 -13.19 24.13 37.53
CA GLY A 74 -13.50 25.27 36.68
C GLY A 74 -14.86 25.17 35.99
N LEU A 75 -15.18 23.99 35.46
CA LEU A 75 -16.45 23.69 34.79
C LEU A 75 -17.66 23.92 35.71
N PHE A 76 -17.54 23.58 36.99
CA PHE A 76 -18.63 23.73 37.98
C PHE A 76 -18.68 25.10 38.68
N THR A 77 -17.59 25.88 38.62
CA THR A 77 -17.47 27.12 39.44
C THR A 77 -17.23 28.38 38.63
N THR A 78 -17.20 28.29 37.31
CA THR A 78 -16.94 29.44 36.42
C THR A 78 -18.14 29.66 35.52
N SER A 79 -18.66 30.88 35.54
CA SER A 79 -19.81 31.26 34.71
C SER A 79 -19.47 31.11 33.22
N TRP A 80 -20.47 30.67 32.45
CA TRP A 80 -20.33 30.55 31.00
C TRP A 80 -20.15 31.92 30.35
N ASN A 81 -19.18 32.01 29.43
CA ASN A 81 -18.98 33.18 28.59
C ASN A 81 -18.67 32.74 27.16
N THR A 82 -19.52 33.12 26.20
CA THR A 82 -19.39 32.73 24.80
C THR A 82 -18.07 33.21 24.16
N LYS A 83 -17.57 34.40 24.53
CA LYS A 83 -16.29 34.92 24.00
C LYS A 83 -15.12 34.08 24.51
N THR A 84 -15.15 33.69 25.78
CA THR A 84 -14.15 32.79 26.37
C THR A 84 -14.22 31.39 25.77
N ALA A 85 -15.42 30.86 25.53
CA ALA A 85 -15.59 29.56 24.88
C ALA A 85 -15.01 29.57 23.45
N LEU A 86 -15.32 30.59 22.65
CA LEU A 86 -14.75 30.77 21.32
C LEU A 86 -13.22 30.94 21.37
N TRP A 87 -12.72 31.74 22.31
CA TRP A 87 -11.28 31.90 22.51
C TRP A 87 -10.60 30.59 22.89
N SER A 88 -11.20 29.80 23.79
CA SER A 88 -10.69 28.49 24.18
C SER A 88 -10.59 27.56 22.97
N PHE A 89 -11.60 27.57 22.11
CA PHE A 89 -11.62 26.78 20.87
C PHE A 89 -10.54 27.24 19.88
N ILE A 90 -10.42 28.55 19.62
CA ILE A 90 -9.37 29.08 18.73
C ILE A 90 -7.99 28.73 19.28
N TYR A 91 -7.77 28.92 20.58
CA TYR A 91 -6.48 28.68 21.24
C TYR A 91 -6.14 27.18 21.31
N TYR A 92 -7.14 26.29 21.36
CA TYR A 92 -6.96 24.84 21.16
C TYR A 92 -6.31 24.55 19.80
N PHE A 93 -6.83 25.09 18.70
CA PHE A 93 -6.23 24.89 17.38
C PHE A 93 -4.87 25.57 17.23
N MET A 94 -4.67 26.77 17.79
CA MET A 94 -3.37 27.44 17.75
C MET A 94 -2.27 26.61 18.44
N THR A 95 -2.54 26.13 19.66
CA THR A 95 -1.60 25.26 20.41
C THR A 95 -1.42 23.90 19.73
N GLY A 96 -2.50 23.33 19.17
CA GLY A 96 -2.44 22.13 18.34
C GLY A 96 -1.55 22.28 17.10
N LEU A 97 -1.62 23.42 16.39
CA LEU A 97 -0.71 23.74 15.27
C LEU A 97 0.75 23.89 15.73
N GLY A 98 0.98 24.41 16.95
CA GLY A 98 2.32 24.43 17.55
C GLY A 98 2.95 23.04 17.65
N ILE A 99 2.16 22.02 17.98
CA ILE A 99 2.60 20.61 18.02
C ILE A 99 2.71 20.04 16.60
N THR A 100 1.62 20.07 15.83
CA THR A 100 1.53 19.38 14.53
C THR A 100 2.37 20.07 13.44
N ALA A 101 2.18 21.37 13.20
CA ALA A 101 2.97 22.09 12.20
C ALA A 101 4.41 22.33 12.68
N GLY A 102 4.61 22.56 13.98
CA GLY A 102 5.91 22.85 14.58
C GLY A 102 6.67 21.59 15.00
N TYR A 103 6.40 21.12 16.22
CA TYR A 103 7.18 20.06 16.88
C TYR A 103 7.34 18.81 16.02
N HIS A 104 6.24 18.41 15.38
CA HIS A 104 6.13 17.24 14.55
C HIS A 104 6.70 17.48 13.14
N ARG A 105 5.97 18.19 12.28
CA ARG A 105 6.31 18.26 10.85
C ARG A 105 7.55 19.10 10.54
N LEU A 106 7.77 20.20 11.25
CA LEU A 106 8.92 21.09 11.02
C LEU A 106 10.19 20.55 11.67
N TRP A 107 10.15 20.28 12.98
CA TRP A 107 11.38 19.95 13.72
C TRP A 107 11.66 18.44 13.81
N ALA A 108 10.67 17.59 14.10
CA ALA A 108 10.92 16.15 14.14
C ALA A 108 11.18 15.57 12.74
N HIS A 109 10.35 15.93 11.75
CA HIS A 109 10.41 15.36 10.40
C HIS A 109 11.06 16.23 9.34
N ARG A 110 11.33 17.52 9.59
CA ARG A 110 11.97 18.40 8.60
C ARG A 110 11.26 18.36 7.24
N SER A 111 9.93 18.31 7.26
CA SER A 111 9.08 18.18 6.06
C SER A 111 8.92 19.50 5.30
N TYR A 112 9.28 20.63 5.92
CA TYR A 112 9.36 21.93 5.28
C TYR A 112 10.36 22.84 6.00
N ASN A 113 10.69 23.97 5.39
CA ASN A 113 11.48 25.04 5.99
C ASN A 113 10.58 26.20 6.39
N ALA A 114 10.86 26.86 7.51
CA ALA A 114 10.09 28.00 8.01
C ALA A 114 10.99 29.21 8.26
N THR A 115 10.47 30.41 7.98
CA THR A 115 11.12 31.68 8.37
C THR A 115 11.18 31.81 9.90
N TYR A 116 12.09 32.65 10.42
CA TYR A 116 12.19 32.86 11.88
C TYR A 116 10.87 33.30 12.54
N PRO A 117 10.08 34.25 11.98
CA PRO A 117 8.79 34.61 12.56
C PRO A 117 7.85 33.41 12.74
N LEU A 118 7.74 32.55 11.72
CA LEU A 118 6.92 31.34 11.79
C LEU A 118 7.48 30.35 12.82
N GLN A 119 8.81 30.17 12.87
CA GLN A 119 9.44 29.31 13.89
C GLN A 119 9.16 29.79 15.31
N TYR A 120 9.29 31.09 15.60
CA TYR A 120 9.00 31.64 16.92
C TYR A 120 7.52 31.52 17.27
N PHE A 121 6.61 31.80 16.32
CA PHE A 121 5.18 31.60 16.52
C PHE A 121 4.86 30.15 16.91
N LEU A 122 5.35 29.17 16.14
CA LEU A 122 5.14 27.75 16.41
C LEU A 122 5.79 27.31 17.73
N ALA A 123 6.95 27.86 18.09
CA ALA A 123 7.63 27.58 19.36
C ALA A 123 6.83 28.10 20.56
N CYS A 124 6.26 29.30 20.46
CA CYS A 124 5.37 29.89 21.46
C CYS A 124 4.09 29.07 21.63
N MET A 125 3.39 28.78 20.52
CA MET A 125 2.14 28.01 20.55
C MET A 125 2.36 26.57 21.01
N GLY A 126 3.44 25.91 20.58
CA GLY A 126 3.80 24.57 21.04
C GLY A 126 4.15 24.54 22.53
N SER A 127 4.74 25.61 23.07
CA SER A 127 4.94 25.73 24.52
C SER A 127 3.61 25.81 25.28
N GLY A 128 2.57 26.40 24.68
CA GLY A 128 1.21 26.44 25.24
C GLY A 128 0.48 25.08 25.28
N ALA A 129 0.98 24.07 24.57
CA ALA A 129 0.48 22.70 24.66
C ALA A 129 1.07 21.92 25.86
N VAL A 130 2.14 22.42 26.49
CA VAL A 130 2.77 21.84 27.69
C VAL A 130 3.15 20.36 27.51
N GLN A 131 3.87 20.04 26.44
CA GLN A 131 4.29 18.66 26.09
C GLN A 131 5.81 18.46 26.08
N GLY A 132 6.54 19.33 26.76
CA GLY A 132 8.00 19.36 26.75
C GLY A 132 8.55 20.38 25.76
N SER A 133 9.86 20.64 25.87
CA SER A 133 10.57 21.48 24.89
C SER A 133 10.62 20.81 23.52
N ILE A 134 10.78 21.59 22.45
CA ILE A 134 10.94 21.08 21.07
C ILE A 134 12.06 20.02 21.04
N HIS A 135 13.19 20.31 21.67
CA HIS A 135 14.34 19.40 21.74
C HIS A 135 13.98 18.03 22.34
N TRP A 136 13.24 18.01 23.45
CA TRP A 136 12.86 16.76 24.12
C TRP A 136 11.80 16.00 23.32
N TRP A 137 10.76 16.70 22.86
CA TRP A 137 9.64 16.12 22.14
C TRP A 137 10.09 15.52 20.81
N SER A 138 10.83 16.29 19.98
CA SER A 138 11.29 15.81 18.67
C SER A 138 12.29 14.67 18.79
N ARG A 139 13.14 14.63 19.85
CA ARG A 139 14.01 13.47 20.13
C ARG A 139 13.18 12.21 20.40
N GLY A 140 12.17 12.32 21.26
CA GLY A 140 11.26 11.22 21.58
C GLY A 140 10.53 10.71 20.34
N HIS A 141 10.00 11.65 19.55
CA HIS A 141 9.25 11.31 18.34
C HIS A 141 10.10 10.65 17.25
N ARG A 142 11.34 11.12 17.04
CA ARG A 142 12.29 10.45 16.13
C ARG A 142 12.65 9.04 16.60
N ALA A 143 12.81 8.85 17.91
CA ALA A 143 13.04 7.51 18.47
C ALA A 143 11.81 6.61 18.27
N HIS A 144 10.60 7.13 18.45
CA HIS A 144 9.37 6.40 18.16
C HIS A 144 9.33 5.89 16.72
N HIS A 145 9.53 6.73 15.71
CA HIS A 145 9.55 6.28 14.31
C HIS A 145 10.65 5.25 14.01
N ARG A 146 11.83 5.39 14.63
CA ARG A 146 12.94 4.47 14.38
C ARG A 146 12.74 3.11 15.03
N TYR A 147 12.04 3.06 16.16
CA TYR A 147 11.93 1.89 17.02
C TYR A 147 10.48 1.46 17.27
N THR A 148 9.55 1.86 16.39
CA THR A 148 8.11 1.61 16.52
C THR A 148 7.84 0.13 16.81
N ASP A 149 6.96 -0.14 17.76
CA ASP A 149 6.56 -1.49 18.20
C ASP A 149 7.71 -2.35 18.79
N THR A 150 8.79 -1.71 19.25
CA THR A 150 9.86 -2.37 20.03
C THR A 150 9.93 -1.80 21.44
N ASP A 151 10.58 -2.52 22.38
CA ASP A 151 10.80 -2.01 23.73
C ASP A 151 11.69 -0.74 23.82
N LEU A 152 12.28 -0.30 22.71
CA LEU A 152 13.03 0.95 22.61
C LEU A 152 12.16 2.13 22.17
N ASP A 153 10.91 1.89 21.77
CA ASP A 153 9.90 2.91 21.52
C ASP A 153 9.53 3.61 22.85
N PRO A 154 9.71 4.93 22.98
CA PRO A 154 9.36 5.65 24.21
C PRO A 154 7.89 5.54 24.64
N TYR A 155 6.97 5.23 23.71
CA TYR A 155 5.54 5.14 24.01
C TYR A 155 4.85 3.99 23.25
N GLY A 156 5.60 2.89 23.03
CA GLY A 156 5.19 1.75 22.21
C GLY A 156 3.79 1.22 22.47
N ALA A 157 3.02 1.08 21.39
CA ALA A 157 1.65 0.59 21.41
C ALA A 157 1.55 -0.89 21.81
N HIS A 158 2.60 -1.69 21.60
CA HIS A 158 2.64 -3.11 21.96
C HIS A 158 2.53 -3.36 23.48
N PHE A 159 2.78 -2.35 24.31
CA PHE A 159 2.55 -2.42 25.77
C PHE A 159 1.08 -2.20 26.18
N GLY A 160 0.18 -1.89 25.24
CA GLY A 160 -1.25 -1.74 25.48
C GLY A 160 -1.77 -0.31 25.29
N LEU A 161 -3.09 -0.21 25.13
CA LEU A 161 -3.78 1.05 24.85
C LEU A 161 -3.62 2.08 25.99
N PHE A 162 -3.75 1.64 27.24
CA PHE A 162 -3.57 2.55 28.39
C PHE A 162 -2.12 3.05 28.49
N TRP A 163 -1.15 2.16 28.21
CA TRP A 163 0.26 2.51 28.24
C TRP A 163 0.60 3.59 27.22
N SER A 164 0.24 3.36 25.95
CA SER A 164 0.48 4.30 24.85
C SER A 164 -0.29 5.62 24.99
N HIS A 165 -1.47 5.61 25.61
CA HIS A 165 -2.25 6.83 25.86
C HIS A 165 -1.69 7.67 27.02
N LEU A 166 -1.42 7.07 28.19
CA LEU A 166 -1.03 7.79 29.40
C LEU A 166 0.10 7.13 30.17
N GLY A 167 0.12 5.79 30.26
CA GLY A 167 1.00 5.06 31.16
C GLY A 167 2.49 5.38 30.99
N TRP A 168 2.96 5.56 29.75
CA TRP A 168 4.35 5.88 29.45
C TRP A 168 4.85 7.20 30.07
N MET A 169 3.94 8.14 30.34
CA MET A 169 4.26 9.40 31.01
C MET A 169 4.19 9.32 32.53
N LEU A 170 3.42 8.38 33.08
CA LEU A 170 3.16 8.28 34.51
C LEU A 170 4.29 7.56 35.26
N VAL A 171 5.02 6.67 34.59
CA VAL A 171 6.06 5.85 35.20
C VAL A 171 7.37 5.91 34.42
N LYS A 172 8.49 5.62 35.09
CA LYS A 172 9.80 5.57 34.45
C LYS A 172 9.80 4.51 33.34
N PRO A 173 10.39 4.79 32.17
CA PRO A 173 10.49 3.78 31.12
C PRO A 173 11.35 2.63 31.66
N ARG A 174 10.92 1.38 31.39
CA ARG A 174 11.65 0.20 31.91
C ARG A 174 13.01 0.02 31.25
N ARG A 175 13.18 0.57 30.04
CA ARG A 175 14.45 0.62 29.31
C ARG A 175 14.72 2.05 28.87
N LYS A 176 15.99 2.36 28.58
CA LYS A 176 16.29 3.65 27.97
C LYS A 176 15.70 3.68 26.56
N PRO A 177 14.91 4.71 26.19
CA PRO A 177 14.41 4.82 24.82
C PRO A 177 15.57 4.91 23.83
N GLY A 178 15.35 4.37 22.63
CA GLY A 178 16.38 4.27 21.62
C GLY A 178 17.00 5.62 21.21
N VAL A 179 18.17 5.53 20.57
CA VAL A 179 18.96 6.69 20.16
C VAL A 179 18.42 7.28 18.85
N ALA A 180 18.26 8.60 18.82
CA ALA A 180 17.89 9.33 17.62
C ALA A 180 18.83 10.51 17.43
N ASP A 181 19.27 10.75 16.20
CA ASP A 181 20.04 11.95 15.90
C ASP A 181 19.20 13.21 16.11
N ILE A 182 19.81 14.19 16.74
CA ILE A 182 19.24 15.51 17.08
C ILE A 182 20.27 16.62 16.89
N SER A 183 21.34 16.34 16.13
CA SER A 183 22.42 17.28 15.83
C SER A 183 21.90 18.58 15.20
N ASP A 184 20.91 18.48 14.31
CA ASP A 184 20.22 19.59 13.67
C ASP A 184 19.39 20.43 14.67
N LEU A 185 18.65 19.77 15.58
CA LEU A 185 17.88 20.44 16.62
C LEU A 185 18.79 21.26 17.54
N ARG A 186 19.96 20.72 17.86
CA ARG A 186 20.99 21.39 18.68
C ARG A 186 21.65 22.57 17.96
N LYS A 187 21.55 22.68 16.63
CA LYS A 187 22.10 23.83 15.89
C LYS A 187 21.09 24.96 15.74
N ASN A 188 19.79 24.68 15.79
CA ASN A 188 18.74 25.69 15.59
C ASN A 188 18.64 26.68 16.78
N PRO A 189 18.77 28.01 16.55
CA PRO A 189 18.76 29.01 17.63
C PRO A 189 17.38 29.17 18.30
N VAL A 190 16.28 28.99 17.56
CA VAL A 190 14.91 29.06 18.11
C VAL A 190 14.68 27.91 19.09
N ILE A 191 15.13 26.70 18.73
CA ILE A 191 15.06 25.54 19.62
C ILE A 191 15.89 25.76 20.88
N LYS A 192 17.12 26.26 20.76
CA LYS A 192 17.98 26.59 21.92
C LYS A 192 17.30 27.59 22.86
N PHE A 193 16.74 28.65 22.29
CA PHE A 193 16.00 29.66 23.03
C PHE A 193 14.81 29.03 23.76
N GLN A 194 13.96 28.31 23.04
CA GLN A 194 12.76 27.70 23.60
C GLN A 194 13.08 26.67 24.67
N HIS A 195 14.11 25.85 24.48
CA HIS A 195 14.55 24.86 25.46
C HIS A 195 15.08 25.52 26.74
N LYS A 196 15.87 26.60 26.61
CA LYS A 196 16.40 27.36 27.75
C LYS A 196 15.29 28.05 28.55
N PHE A 197 14.30 28.61 27.87
CA PHE A 197 13.21 29.37 28.50
C PHE A 197 11.89 28.58 28.58
N TYR A 198 11.95 27.24 28.51
CA TYR A 198 10.76 26.42 28.35
C TYR A 198 9.77 26.59 29.52
N ILE A 199 10.25 26.63 30.76
CA ILE A 199 9.39 26.76 31.94
C ILE A 199 8.66 28.12 31.98
N PRO A 200 9.33 29.28 31.81
CA PRO A 200 8.61 30.55 31.65
C PRO A 200 7.64 30.56 30.47
N MET A 201 8.05 30.00 29.31
CA MET A 201 7.22 29.98 28.11
C MET A 201 5.97 29.11 28.28
N LEU A 202 6.08 27.91 28.88
CA LEU A 202 4.91 27.06 29.10
C LEU A 202 3.94 27.69 30.10
N LEU A 203 4.44 28.38 31.14
CA LEU A 203 3.57 29.03 32.11
C LEU A 203 2.80 30.19 31.47
N PHE A 204 3.50 31.00 30.68
CA PHE A 204 2.89 32.12 29.98
C PHE A 204 1.97 31.65 28.85
N PHE A 205 2.46 30.90 27.86
CA PHE A 205 1.64 30.49 26.72
C PHE A 205 0.61 29.42 27.08
N GLY A 206 0.84 28.58 28.10
CA GLY A 206 -0.14 27.58 28.54
C GLY A 206 -1.29 28.16 29.34
N PHE A 207 -1.01 29.17 30.20
CA PHE A 207 -1.98 29.66 31.17
C PHE A 207 -2.08 31.20 31.21
N GLY A 208 -0.96 31.91 31.18
CA GLY A 208 -0.93 33.37 31.26
C GLY A 208 -1.61 34.07 30.08
N LEU A 209 -1.19 33.80 28.85
CA LEU A 209 -1.72 34.38 27.63
C LEU A 209 -3.23 34.13 27.46
N PRO A 210 -3.75 32.88 27.55
CA PRO A 210 -5.19 32.67 27.41
C PRO A 210 -6.00 33.38 28.50
N THR A 211 -5.46 33.49 29.71
CA THR A 211 -6.08 34.25 30.82
C THR A 211 -6.09 35.75 30.56
N LEU A 212 -4.96 36.31 30.12
CA LEU A 212 -4.81 37.74 29.83
C LEU A 212 -5.72 38.19 28.68
N VAL A 213 -5.84 37.39 27.62
CA VAL A 213 -6.71 37.72 26.48
C VAL A 213 -8.17 37.82 26.94
N ALA A 214 -8.66 36.85 27.72
CA ALA A 214 -10.04 36.88 28.20
C ALA A 214 -10.27 37.98 29.27
N GLY A 215 -9.31 38.14 30.18
CA GLY A 215 -9.35 39.14 31.24
C GLY A 215 -9.31 40.57 30.72
N LEU A 216 -8.37 40.89 29.84
CA LEU A 216 -8.25 42.24 29.27
C LEU A 216 -9.28 42.50 28.17
N GLY A 217 -9.66 41.49 27.39
CA GLY A 217 -10.56 41.65 26.25
C GLY A 217 -12.03 41.79 26.64
N TRP A 218 -12.50 41.02 27.63
CA TRP A 218 -13.92 41.05 28.05
C TRP A 218 -14.13 40.76 29.54
N ASN A 219 -13.12 41.05 30.36
CA ASN A 219 -13.17 40.97 31.83
C ASN A 219 -13.50 39.58 32.39
N ASP A 220 -13.13 38.51 31.67
CA ASP A 220 -13.34 37.13 32.12
C ASP A 220 -12.02 36.44 32.48
N TRP A 221 -11.36 36.94 33.52
CA TRP A 221 -10.11 36.37 34.04
C TRP A 221 -10.27 34.91 34.48
N ARG A 222 -11.38 34.61 35.16
CA ARG A 222 -11.64 33.27 35.70
C ARG A 222 -11.90 32.28 34.55
N GLY A 223 -12.72 32.64 33.57
CA GLY A 223 -12.96 31.82 32.39
C GLY A 223 -11.72 31.65 31.53
N GLY A 224 -10.91 32.69 31.37
CA GLY A 224 -9.62 32.62 30.67
C GLY A 224 -8.68 31.57 31.28
N PHE A 225 -8.60 31.50 32.61
CA PHE A 225 -7.77 30.51 33.30
C PHE A 225 -8.36 29.10 33.24
N PHE A 226 -9.63 28.92 33.62
CA PHE A 226 -10.24 27.60 33.74
C PHE A 226 -10.65 26.97 32.41
N PHE A 227 -11.25 27.73 31.50
CA PHE A 227 -11.67 27.20 30.20
C PHE A 227 -10.52 27.26 29.17
N ALA A 228 -9.98 28.45 28.91
CA ALA A 228 -8.96 28.62 27.86
C ALA A 228 -7.56 28.12 28.28
N GLY A 229 -7.27 28.14 29.58
CA GLY A 229 -6.05 27.55 30.16
C GLY A 229 -6.20 26.04 30.43
N MET A 230 -6.93 25.68 31.50
CA MET A 230 -6.97 24.32 32.06
C MET A 230 -7.77 23.34 31.21
N LEU A 231 -9.06 23.59 30.95
CA LEU A 231 -9.92 22.66 30.22
C LEU A 231 -9.40 22.41 28.81
N ARG A 232 -9.02 23.49 28.10
CA ARG A 232 -8.38 23.37 26.78
C ARG A 232 -7.08 22.57 26.83
N LEU A 233 -6.28 22.66 27.92
CA LEU A 233 -5.07 21.85 28.05
C LEU A 233 -5.38 20.36 28.10
N VAL A 234 -6.39 19.98 28.87
CA VAL A 234 -6.86 18.58 28.95
C VAL A 234 -7.23 18.07 27.57
N PHE A 235 -8.00 18.84 26.79
CA PHE A 235 -8.37 18.45 25.43
C PHE A 235 -7.16 18.33 24.49
N VAL A 236 -6.19 19.25 24.54
CA VAL A 236 -4.97 19.16 23.71
C VAL A 236 -4.13 17.95 24.08
N HIS A 237 -3.99 17.65 25.37
CA HIS A 237 -3.27 16.48 25.86
C HIS A 237 -3.91 15.18 25.35
N HIS A 238 -5.21 14.97 25.61
CA HIS A 238 -5.88 13.75 25.15
C HIS A 238 -5.94 13.64 23.63
N SER A 239 -6.11 14.76 22.92
CA SER A 239 -6.01 14.81 21.46
C SER A 239 -4.66 14.29 20.96
N THR A 240 -3.55 14.71 21.59
CA THR A 240 -2.21 14.23 21.21
C THR A 240 -2.00 12.77 21.62
N PHE A 241 -2.49 12.37 22.80
CA PHE A 241 -2.33 11.00 23.30
C PHE A 241 -3.10 9.98 22.44
N CYS A 242 -4.20 10.40 21.81
CA CYS A 242 -4.91 9.59 20.83
C CYS A 242 -4.06 9.26 19.59
N VAL A 243 -3.04 10.06 19.26
CA VAL A 243 -2.10 9.73 18.16
C VAL A 243 -1.30 8.49 18.53
N ASN A 244 -0.74 8.46 19.74
CA ASN A 244 0.06 7.33 20.21
C ASN A 244 -0.80 6.08 20.51
N SER A 245 -2.07 6.27 20.87
CA SER A 245 -2.97 5.17 21.21
C SER A 245 -3.93 4.84 20.06
N LEU A 246 -5.03 5.59 19.88
CA LEU A 246 -6.06 5.27 18.90
C LEU A 246 -5.53 5.11 17.47
N ALA A 247 -4.52 5.89 17.07
CA ALA A 247 -3.94 5.80 15.74
C ALA A 247 -3.04 4.56 15.52
N HIS A 248 -2.78 3.76 16.55
CA HIS A 248 -2.12 2.45 16.46
C HIS A 248 -3.10 1.27 16.60
N TYR A 249 -4.37 1.53 16.92
CA TYR A 249 -5.37 0.48 17.21
C TYR A 249 -6.57 0.53 16.26
N LEU A 250 -7.03 1.72 15.89
CA LEU A 250 -8.23 1.90 15.09
C LEU A 250 -7.88 2.30 13.66
N GLY A 251 -8.53 1.65 12.69
CA GLY A 251 -8.41 1.99 11.28
C GLY A 251 -7.63 0.98 10.45
N GLU A 252 -7.22 1.42 9.27
CA GLU A 252 -6.69 0.56 8.22
C GLU A 252 -5.17 0.67 8.07
N ALA A 253 -4.54 -0.47 7.77
CA ALA A 253 -3.17 -0.53 7.25
C ALA A 253 -3.21 -0.25 5.73
N THR A 254 -3.34 1.02 5.35
CA THR A 254 -3.52 1.43 3.95
C THR A 254 -2.27 1.23 3.09
N PHE A 255 -1.08 1.36 3.68
CA PHE A 255 0.21 1.41 2.99
C PHE A 255 1.20 0.34 3.45
N ASP A 256 1.16 -0.07 4.71
CA ASP A 256 1.92 -1.20 5.24
C ASP A 256 1.25 -1.79 6.49
N ASN A 257 1.39 -3.09 6.75
CA ASN A 257 0.83 -3.77 7.92
C ASN A 257 1.88 -4.42 8.84
N LYS A 258 3.17 -4.17 8.60
CA LYS A 258 4.26 -4.68 9.47
C LYS A 258 4.27 -4.05 10.86
N MET A 259 3.77 -2.83 10.97
CA MET A 259 3.70 -2.06 12.23
C MET A 259 2.24 -1.72 12.55
N THR A 260 2.01 -1.32 13.80
CA THR A 260 0.68 -0.99 14.33
C THR A 260 0.01 0.29 13.80
N PRO A 261 0.69 1.35 13.31
CA PRO A 261 0.03 2.59 12.85
C PRO A 261 -1.09 2.35 11.83
N ARG A 262 -2.19 3.08 11.97
CA ARG A 262 -3.43 2.96 11.19
C ARG A 262 -3.91 4.30 10.67
N ASP A 263 -4.58 4.27 9.52
CA ASP A 263 -5.32 5.40 8.99
C ASP A 263 -6.78 5.34 9.44
N HIS A 264 -7.25 6.40 10.10
CA HIS A 264 -8.63 6.47 10.58
C HIS A 264 -9.17 7.91 10.61
N PHE A 265 -10.28 8.15 9.91
CA PHE A 265 -10.87 9.50 9.78
C PHE A 265 -11.30 10.11 11.12
N PHE A 266 -11.99 9.36 11.98
CA PHE A 266 -12.39 9.90 13.28
C PHE A 266 -11.20 10.15 14.21
N THR A 267 -10.15 9.31 14.11
CA THR A 267 -8.89 9.61 14.78
C THR A 267 -8.34 10.93 14.27
N ALA A 268 -8.32 11.18 12.95
CA ALA A 268 -7.85 12.44 12.40
C ALA A 268 -8.67 13.65 12.87
N LEU A 269 -9.99 13.50 13.07
CA LEU A 269 -10.81 14.56 13.63
C LEU A 269 -10.40 14.91 15.07
N VAL A 270 -10.23 13.91 15.94
CA VAL A 270 -9.88 14.14 17.34
C VAL A 270 -8.41 14.54 17.53
N THR A 271 -7.54 14.26 16.56
CA THR A 271 -6.10 14.57 16.60
C THR A 271 -5.68 15.72 15.68
N VAL A 272 -6.65 16.52 15.18
CA VAL A 272 -6.35 17.72 14.37
C VAL A 272 -5.56 17.38 13.09
N GLY A 273 -5.88 16.25 12.46
CA GLY A 273 -5.30 15.79 11.19
C GLY A 273 -4.24 14.68 11.31
N GLU A 274 -3.88 14.28 12.53
CA GLU A 274 -2.78 13.34 12.78
C GLU A 274 -3.19 11.85 12.74
N GLY A 275 -4.45 11.55 12.41
CA GLY A 275 -5.00 10.18 12.44
C GLY A 275 -4.82 9.36 11.17
N TYR A 276 -4.21 9.92 10.12
CA TYR A 276 -3.71 9.16 8.96
C TYR A 276 -2.30 8.64 9.27
N HIS A 277 -2.21 7.82 10.31
CA HIS A 277 -0.94 7.51 10.96
C HIS A 277 -0.17 6.41 10.24
N ASN A 278 -0.86 5.54 9.49
CA ASN A 278 -0.19 4.56 8.64
C ASN A 278 0.54 5.24 7.48
N PHE A 279 -0.11 6.22 6.83
CA PHE A 279 0.58 7.06 5.84
C PHE A 279 1.79 7.76 6.45
N HIS A 280 1.60 8.39 7.62
CA HIS A 280 2.64 9.15 8.28
C HIS A 280 3.86 8.31 8.64
N HIS A 281 3.67 7.11 9.19
CA HIS A 281 4.79 6.20 9.51
C HIS A 281 5.48 5.65 8.26
N GLN A 282 4.74 5.43 7.18
CA GLN A 282 5.31 4.97 5.92
C GLN A 282 6.09 6.07 5.18
N PHE A 283 5.62 7.32 5.27
CA PHE A 283 6.16 8.47 4.53
C PHE A 283 6.45 9.67 5.46
N PRO A 284 7.31 9.52 6.48
CA PRO A 284 7.42 10.48 7.60
C PRO A 284 7.94 11.85 7.18
N MET A 285 8.58 11.98 6.02
CA MET A 285 9.10 13.24 5.51
C MET A 285 8.06 14.07 4.74
N ASP A 286 6.90 13.50 4.40
CA ASP A 286 5.83 14.24 3.73
C ASP A 286 5.22 15.26 4.70
N TYR A 287 5.02 16.51 4.26
CA TYR A 287 4.42 17.55 5.11
C TYR A 287 2.93 17.31 5.35
N ARG A 288 2.31 16.34 4.66
CA ARG A 288 0.92 15.94 4.78
C ARG A 288 0.88 14.64 5.57
N ASN A 289 -0.03 14.52 6.53
CA ASN A 289 -0.42 13.20 7.03
C ASN A 289 -1.54 12.62 6.17
N ALA A 290 -2.39 13.50 5.62
CA ALA A 290 -3.45 13.10 4.74
C ALA A 290 -3.14 13.48 3.29
N VAL A 291 -2.80 12.48 2.47
CA VAL A 291 -2.32 12.66 1.09
C VAL A 291 -3.38 13.26 0.16
N GLN A 292 -4.65 12.92 0.34
CA GLN A 292 -5.73 13.44 -0.50
C GLN A 292 -6.13 14.85 -0.06
N TRP A 293 -6.51 15.69 -1.01
CA TRP A 293 -6.84 17.10 -0.73
C TRP A 293 -8.04 17.26 0.21
N TYR A 294 -9.04 16.36 0.12
CA TYR A 294 -10.28 16.37 0.90
C TYR A 294 -10.15 15.72 2.27
N GLN A 295 -9.10 14.93 2.51
CA GLN A 295 -8.89 14.31 3.81
C GLN A 295 -8.54 15.38 4.85
N PHE A 296 -9.21 15.28 6.01
CA PHE A 296 -9.11 16.26 7.09
C PHE A 296 -7.70 16.30 7.66
N ASP A 297 -6.99 17.38 7.36
CA ASP A 297 -5.66 17.68 7.86
C ASP A 297 -5.49 19.21 7.90
N PRO A 298 -6.00 19.88 8.95
CA PRO A 298 -5.90 21.33 9.07
C PRO A 298 -4.45 21.83 9.09
N THR A 299 -3.52 21.01 9.59
CA THR A 299 -2.08 21.29 9.62
C THR A 299 -1.50 21.38 8.21
N LYS A 300 -1.87 20.47 7.30
CA LYS A 300 -1.50 20.55 5.87
C LYS A 300 -1.97 21.86 5.26
N TRP A 301 -3.22 22.24 5.49
CA TRP A 301 -3.76 23.49 4.93
C TRP A 301 -3.11 24.73 5.53
N PHE A 302 -2.79 24.71 6.83
CA PHE A 302 -2.01 25.76 7.48
C PHE A 302 -0.62 25.91 6.85
N ILE A 303 0.15 24.82 6.72
CA ILE A 303 1.49 24.85 6.12
C ILE A 303 1.43 25.32 4.66
N ALA A 304 0.46 24.83 3.87
CA ALA A 304 0.26 25.27 2.49
C ALA A 304 -0.09 26.76 2.39
N SER A 305 -0.84 27.29 3.36
CA SER A 305 -1.15 28.72 3.44
C SER A 305 0.10 29.53 3.79
N MET A 306 0.91 29.08 4.75
CA MET A 306 2.18 29.72 5.10
C MET A 306 3.17 29.70 3.93
N TYR A 307 3.13 28.66 3.10
CA TYR A 307 3.91 28.59 1.86
C TYR A 307 3.50 29.67 0.86
N LYS A 308 2.19 29.83 0.63
CA LYS A 308 1.66 30.90 -0.24
C LYS A 308 2.01 32.31 0.25
N LEU A 309 2.11 32.49 1.56
CA LEU A 309 2.53 33.75 2.19
C LEU A 309 4.06 33.96 2.22
N GLY A 310 4.85 33.01 1.71
CA GLY A 310 6.32 33.07 1.74
C GLY A 310 6.96 32.81 3.12
N LEU A 311 6.16 32.38 4.11
CA LEU A 311 6.65 32.08 5.47
C LEU A 311 7.17 30.64 5.62
N ALA A 312 6.75 29.75 4.72
CA ALA A 312 7.25 28.38 4.59
C ALA A 312 7.80 28.14 3.18
N THR A 313 8.78 27.24 3.03
CA THR A 313 9.36 26.83 1.74
C THR A 313 9.71 25.35 1.76
N HIS A 314 10.04 24.78 0.60
CA HIS A 314 10.51 23.39 0.47
C HIS A 314 9.58 22.35 1.11
N LEU A 315 8.27 22.49 0.88
CA LEU A 315 7.27 21.51 1.32
C LEU A 315 7.56 20.17 0.64
N LYS A 316 7.95 19.17 1.41
CA LYS A 316 8.30 17.85 0.92
C LYS A 316 7.04 17.01 0.74
N THR A 317 6.88 16.44 -0.44
CA THR A 317 5.83 15.47 -0.74
C THR A 317 6.47 14.20 -1.29
N PHE A 318 5.99 13.05 -0.85
CA PHE A 318 6.41 11.78 -1.44
C PHE A 318 5.89 11.67 -2.88
N PRO A 319 6.66 11.06 -3.81
CA PRO A 319 6.20 10.87 -5.18
C PRO A 319 4.91 10.04 -5.24
N ASP A 320 3.91 10.52 -5.97
CA ASP A 320 2.58 9.89 -6.04
C ASP A 320 2.63 8.43 -6.50
N ASN A 321 3.60 8.08 -7.35
CA ASN A 321 3.80 6.71 -7.82
C ASN A 321 4.16 5.75 -6.66
N GLU A 322 5.03 6.17 -5.74
CA GLU A 322 5.43 5.34 -4.60
C GLU A 322 4.30 5.20 -3.58
N VAL A 323 3.52 6.25 -3.37
CA VAL A 323 2.29 6.20 -2.55
C VAL A 323 1.28 5.23 -3.16
N LYS A 324 1.08 5.26 -4.49
CA LYS A 324 0.18 4.33 -5.20
C LYS A 324 0.67 2.89 -5.12
N LYS A 325 1.97 2.65 -5.28
CA LYS A 325 2.57 1.30 -5.13
C LYS A 325 2.31 0.73 -3.74
N GLY A 326 2.51 1.52 -2.68
CA GLY A 326 2.25 1.07 -1.30
C GLY A 326 0.79 0.64 -1.10
N ARG A 327 -0.16 1.47 -1.58
CA ARG A 327 -1.59 1.12 -1.53
C ARG A 327 -1.93 -0.13 -2.33
N LEU A 328 -1.38 -0.26 -3.54
CA LEU A 328 -1.60 -1.42 -4.41
C LEU A 328 -1.05 -2.69 -3.78
N ALA A 329 0.14 -2.63 -3.16
CA ALA A 329 0.73 -3.78 -2.47
C ALA A 329 -0.20 -4.31 -1.36
N MET A 330 -0.76 -3.42 -0.53
CA MET A 330 -1.73 -3.79 0.50
C MET A 330 -3.03 -4.36 -0.09
N GLN A 331 -3.52 -3.82 -1.21
CA GLN A 331 -4.69 -4.35 -1.90
C GLN A 331 -4.43 -5.75 -2.49
N LEU A 332 -3.27 -5.97 -3.10
CA LEU A 332 -2.87 -7.28 -3.64
C LEU A 332 -2.72 -8.30 -2.51
N GLN A 333 -2.13 -7.92 -1.37
CA GLN A 333 -2.04 -8.79 -0.21
C GLN A 333 -3.43 -9.18 0.30
N LYS A 334 -4.33 -8.21 0.51
CA LYS A 334 -5.72 -8.48 0.92
C LYS A 334 -6.45 -9.37 -0.08
N ALA A 335 -6.27 -9.13 -1.38
CA ALA A 335 -6.87 -9.95 -2.43
C ALA A 335 -6.32 -11.39 -2.42
N HIS A 336 -5.02 -11.56 -2.18
CA HIS A 336 -4.39 -12.87 -2.05
C HIS A 336 -4.89 -13.63 -0.81
N GLU A 337 -4.96 -12.96 0.35
CA GLU A 337 -5.48 -13.54 1.60
C GLU A 337 -6.96 -13.93 1.47
N LEU A 338 -7.78 -13.07 0.85
CA LEU A 338 -9.17 -13.40 0.53
C LEU A 338 -9.25 -14.59 -0.44
N GLY A 339 -8.39 -14.59 -1.46
CA GLY A 339 -8.28 -15.68 -2.42
C GLY A 339 -8.01 -17.03 -1.75
N GLN A 340 -7.17 -17.09 -0.71
CA GLN A 340 -6.90 -18.33 0.03
C GLN A 340 -8.12 -18.89 0.77
N GLN A 341 -9.13 -18.07 1.05
CA GLN A 341 -10.36 -18.49 1.72
C GLN A 341 -11.43 -18.97 0.73
N LEU A 342 -11.23 -18.74 -0.57
CA LEU A 342 -12.15 -19.16 -1.62
C LEU A 342 -11.78 -20.56 -2.12
N GLU A 343 -12.81 -21.33 -2.47
CA GLU A 343 -12.61 -22.58 -3.20
C GLU A 343 -12.36 -22.26 -4.67
N TRP A 344 -11.21 -22.68 -5.18
CA TRP A 344 -10.81 -22.49 -6.56
C TRP A 344 -10.92 -23.80 -7.34
N PRO A 345 -11.11 -23.72 -8.67
CA PRO A 345 -11.16 -24.92 -9.50
C PRO A 345 -9.83 -25.68 -9.41
N LYS A 346 -9.89 -26.98 -9.72
CA LYS A 346 -8.67 -27.78 -9.84
C LYS A 346 -7.75 -27.14 -10.88
N SER A 347 -6.50 -26.94 -10.50
CA SER A 347 -5.47 -26.46 -11.42
C SER A 347 -5.41 -27.34 -12.65
N SER A 348 -5.32 -26.72 -13.82
CA SER A 348 -5.22 -27.43 -15.10
C SER A 348 -4.05 -28.42 -15.13
N ALA A 349 -2.97 -28.17 -14.37
CA ALA A 349 -1.82 -29.06 -14.26
C ALA A 349 -2.12 -30.39 -13.54
N HIS A 350 -3.19 -30.45 -12.74
CA HIS A 350 -3.62 -31.64 -12.02
C HIS A 350 -4.80 -32.36 -12.68
N LEU A 351 -5.32 -31.82 -13.80
CA LEU A 351 -6.40 -32.45 -14.55
C LEU A 351 -5.82 -33.50 -15.51
N PRO A 352 -6.47 -34.67 -15.65
CA PRO A 352 -6.07 -35.66 -16.63
C PRO A 352 -6.26 -35.13 -18.05
N VAL A 353 -5.33 -35.47 -18.95
CA VAL A 353 -5.46 -35.20 -20.38
C VAL A 353 -6.19 -36.39 -21.02
N ILE A 354 -7.34 -36.13 -21.64
CA ILE A 354 -8.27 -37.14 -22.18
C ILE A 354 -8.40 -36.94 -23.70
N SER A 355 -8.36 -38.02 -24.47
CA SER A 355 -8.56 -37.94 -25.93
C SER A 355 -10.01 -37.65 -26.28
N TRP A 356 -10.29 -37.18 -27.50
CA TRP A 356 -11.66 -36.95 -27.95
C TRP A 356 -12.52 -38.23 -27.90
N ASP A 357 -11.94 -39.36 -28.32
CA ASP A 357 -12.63 -40.65 -28.32
C ASP A 357 -13.00 -41.09 -26.90
N ASP A 358 -12.07 -41.00 -25.96
CA ASP A 358 -12.29 -41.37 -24.56
C ASP A 358 -13.33 -40.44 -23.92
N PHE A 359 -13.26 -39.13 -24.20
CA PHE A 359 -14.26 -38.16 -23.75
C PHE A 359 -15.67 -38.51 -24.25
N VAL A 360 -15.81 -38.83 -25.55
CA VAL A 360 -17.11 -39.20 -26.12
C VAL A 360 -17.61 -40.51 -25.52
N GLU A 361 -16.74 -41.49 -25.29
CA GLU A 361 -17.13 -42.76 -24.65
C GLU A 361 -17.59 -42.55 -23.20
N GLU A 362 -16.82 -41.81 -22.39
CA GLU A 362 -17.19 -41.47 -21.02
C GLU A 362 -18.48 -40.64 -20.95
N SER A 363 -18.75 -39.81 -21.96
CA SER A 363 -19.96 -39.00 -22.02
C SER A 363 -21.27 -39.80 -22.14
N LYS A 364 -21.18 -41.10 -22.48
CA LYS A 364 -22.34 -42.00 -22.53
C LYS A 364 -22.87 -42.35 -21.15
N THR A 365 -22.01 -42.37 -20.14
CA THR A 365 -22.35 -42.76 -18.77
C THR A 365 -22.40 -41.56 -17.83
N ARG A 366 -21.70 -40.46 -18.17
CA ARG A 366 -21.68 -39.21 -17.41
C ARG A 366 -22.01 -38.03 -18.32
N PRO A 367 -22.78 -37.03 -17.88
CA PRO A 367 -23.06 -35.84 -18.67
C PRO A 367 -21.83 -34.92 -18.73
N LEU A 368 -20.90 -35.28 -19.63
CA LEU A 368 -19.67 -34.54 -19.88
C LEU A 368 -19.84 -33.61 -21.08
N MET A 369 -19.23 -32.42 -21.01
CA MET A 369 -19.17 -31.50 -22.14
C MET A 369 -17.84 -30.73 -22.19
N VAL A 370 -17.43 -30.36 -23.39
CA VAL A 370 -16.21 -29.57 -23.60
C VAL A 370 -16.56 -28.10 -23.70
N VAL A 371 -15.87 -27.26 -22.93
CA VAL A 371 -15.89 -25.80 -23.08
C VAL A 371 -14.45 -25.31 -22.95
N HIS A 372 -13.94 -24.56 -23.92
CA HIS A 372 -12.57 -24.06 -23.95
C HIS A 372 -11.49 -25.16 -23.79
N GLY A 373 -11.72 -26.34 -24.36
CA GLY A 373 -10.78 -27.46 -24.26
C GLY A 373 -10.70 -28.12 -22.88
N PHE A 374 -11.54 -27.72 -21.93
CA PHE A 374 -11.73 -28.40 -20.66
C PHE A 374 -12.98 -29.26 -20.71
N ILE A 375 -12.90 -30.45 -20.12
CA ILE A 375 -14.01 -31.37 -19.94
C ILE A 375 -14.65 -31.06 -18.59
N HIS A 376 -15.95 -30.78 -18.62
CA HIS A 376 -16.75 -30.45 -17.45
C HIS A 376 -17.77 -31.55 -17.20
N ASP A 377 -17.88 -31.98 -15.94
CA ASP A 377 -18.96 -32.85 -15.49
C ASP A 377 -20.10 -31.99 -14.96
N VAL A 378 -21.17 -31.87 -15.74
CA VAL A 378 -22.30 -30.99 -15.42
C VAL A 378 -23.42 -31.75 -14.68
N SER A 379 -23.16 -32.96 -14.18
CA SER A 379 -24.18 -33.82 -13.54
C SER A 379 -25.00 -33.10 -12.47
N SER A 380 -24.32 -32.36 -11.59
CA SER A 380 -24.94 -31.64 -10.48
C SER A 380 -25.67 -30.36 -10.92
N PHE A 381 -25.43 -29.86 -12.14
CA PHE A 381 -25.92 -28.56 -12.59
C PHE A 381 -26.98 -28.65 -13.70
N LEU A 382 -27.23 -29.84 -14.24
CA LEU A 382 -28.16 -30.04 -15.36
C LEU A 382 -29.56 -29.44 -15.11
N ASP A 383 -30.11 -29.67 -13.92
CA ASP A 383 -31.46 -29.23 -13.54
C ASP A 383 -31.49 -27.80 -12.99
N GLU A 384 -30.34 -27.26 -12.60
CA GLU A 384 -30.20 -25.91 -12.06
C GLU A 384 -29.85 -24.86 -13.13
N HIS A 385 -29.50 -25.31 -14.35
CA HIS A 385 -29.13 -24.42 -15.43
C HIS A 385 -30.28 -23.44 -15.77
N PRO A 386 -30.08 -22.11 -15.65
CA PRO A 386 -31.17 -21.12 -15.80
C PRO A 386 -31.83 -21.11 -17.19
N GLY A 387 -31.11 -21.46 -18.25
CA GLY A 387 -31.65 -21.62 -19.60
C GLY A 387 -32.43 -22.93 -19.83
N GLY A 388 -32.51 -23.78 -18.79
CA GLY A 388 -33.18 -25.08 -18.81
C GLY A 388 -32.28 -26.25 -19.21
N ARG A 389 -32.59 -27.42 -18.65
CA ARG A 389 -31.85 -28.69 -18.82
C ARG A 389 -31.64 -29.11 -20.29
N HIS A 390 -32.63 -28.85 -21.14
CA HIS A 390 -32.63 -29.29 -22.53
C HIS A 390 -31.47 -28.71 -23.35
N LEU A 391 -31.01 -27.50 -23.03
CA LEU A 391 -29.87 -26.86 -23.71
C LEU A 391 -28.55 -27.58 -23.42
N LEU A 392 -28.37 -28.09 -22.20
CA LEU A 392 -27.18 -28.86 -21.81
C LEU A 392 -27.24 -30.29 -22.35
N THR A 393 -28.41 -30.92 -22.31
CA THR A 393 -28.59 -32.31 -22.74
C THR A 393 -28.23 -32.48 -24.22
N GLY A 394 -28.55 -31.49 -25.07
CA GLY A 394 -28.17 -31.51 -26.49
C GLY A 394 -26.66 -31.36 -26.77
N LYS A 395 -25.88 -31.00 -25.75
CA LYS A 395 -24.44 -30.73 -25.80
C LYS A 395 -23.58 -31.75 -25.04
N ILE A 396 -24.18 -32.77 -24.44
CA ILE A 396 -23.42 -33.90 -23.84
C ILE A 396 -22.60 -34.59 -24.94
N GLY A 397 -21.33 -34.87 -24.64
CA GLY A 397 -20.38 -35.49 -25.57
C GLY A 397 -19.92 -34.59 -26.72
N LYS A 398 -20.17 -33.28 -26.63
CA LYS A 398 -19.83 -32.30 -27.68
C LYS A 398 -19.03 -31.12 -27.12
N ASP A 399 -18.44 -30.38 -28.06
CA ASP A 399 -17.90 -29.06 -27.78
C ASP A 399 -19.04 -28.01 -27.77
N ALA A 400 -19.24 -27.38 -26.61
CA ALA A 400 -20.23 -26.35 -26.36
C ALA A 400 -19.61 -24.93 -26.32
N THR A 401 -18.31 -24.78 -26.60
CA THR A 401 -17.57 -23.51 -26.49
C THR A 401 -18.27 -22.37 -27.22
N THR A 402 -18.66 -22.56 -28.48
CA THR A 402 -19.33 -21.52 -29.27
C THR A 402 -20.67 -21.11 -28.67
N ALA A 403 -21.45 -22.07 -28.16
CA ALA A 403 -22.75 -21.79 -27.55
C ALA A 403 -22.59 -21.00 -26.23
N PHE A 404 -21.52 -21.28 -25.48
CA PHE A 404 -21.21 -20.65 -24.21
C PHE A 404 -20.65 -19.22 -24.34
N LEU A 405 -19.94 -18.92 -25.43
CA LEU A 405 -19.26 -17.63 -25.67
C LEU A 405 -20.00 -16.68 -26.62
N GLY A 406 -21.33 -16.65 -26.53
CA GLY A 406 -22.14 -15.69 -27.29
C GLY A 406 -22.63 -16.17 -28.65
N GLY A 407 -22.37 -17.43 -29.05
CA GLY A 407 -23.07 -18.05 -30.19
C GLY A 407 -24.54 -18.35 -29.90
N VAL A 408 -24.91 -18.50 -28.63
CA VAL A 408 -26.30 -18.57 -28.16
C VAL A 408 -26.52 -17.58 -27.02
N TYR A 409 -25.64 -17.62 -26.02
CA TYR A 409 -25.64 -16.68 -24.90
C TYR A 409 -24.22 -16.39 -24.47
N ASP A 410 -23.91 -15.11 -24.21
CA ASP A 410 -22.60 -14.68 -23.74
C ASP A 410 -22.62 -14.73 -22.19
N HIS A 411 -22.09 -15.83 -21.64
CA HIS A 411 -22.24 -16.13 -20.22
C HIS A 411 -21.48 -15.13 -19.33
N SER A 412 -22.03 -14.83 -18.16
CA SER A 412 -21.43 -13.89 -17.21
C SER A 412 -20.19 -14.46 -16.52
N ASN A 413 -19.36 -13.59 -15.93
CA ASN A 413 -18.20 -14.02 -15.12
C ASN A 413 -18.57 -15.04 -14.03
N ALA A 414 -19.76 -14.92 -13.43
CA ALA A 414 -20.22 -15.87 -12.42
C ALA A 414 -20.45 -17.27 -13.01
N ALA A 415 -21.04 -17.36 -14.20
CA ALA A 415 -21.24 -18.62 -14.90
C ALA A 415 -19.91 -19.25 -15.34
N HIS A 416 -18.93 -18.44 -15.79
CA HIS A 416 -17.57 -18.90 -16.07
C HIS A 416 -16.89 -19.48 -14.80
N ASN A 417 -16.98 -18.77 -13.67
CA ASN A 417 -16.41 -19.23 -12.39
C ASN A 417 -17.06 -20.55 -11.93
N LEU A 418 -18.39 -20.64 -11.97
CA LEU A 418 -19.10 -21.86 -11.59
C LEU A 418 -18.75 -23.04 -12.50
N LEU A 419 -18.71 -22.81 -13.82
CA LEU A 419 -18.33 -23.85 -14.78
C LEU A 419 -16.92 -24.38 -14.50
N SER A 420 -15.97 -23.51 -14.14
CA SER A 420 -14.60 -23.92 -13.83
C SER A 420 -14.52 -24.92 -12.66
N MET A 421 -15.44 -24.83 -11.68
CA MET A 421 -15.49 -25.78 -10.54
C MET A 421 -15.89 -27.19 -10.97
N MET A 422 -16.52 -27.34 -12.13
CA MET A 422 -16.98 -28.62 -12.69
C MET A 422 -15.92 -29.30 -13.58
N ARG A 423 -14.70 -28.79 -13.65
CA ARG A 423 -13.61 -29.36 -14.46
C ARG A 423 -13.19 -30.75 -13.96
N VAL A 424 -13.16 -31.71 -14.87
CA VAL A 424 -12.72 -33.09 -14.60
C VAL A 424 -11.57 -33.55 -15.50
N GLY A 425 -11.27 -32.82 -16.59
CA GLY A 425 -10.17 -33.16 -17.49
C GLY A 425 -9.84 -32.04 -18.48
N VAL A 426 -8.74 -32.21 -19.20
CA VAL A 426 -8.31 -31.37 -20.34
C VAL A 426 -8.39 -32.23 -21.60
N LEU A 427 -8.99 -31.71 -22.67
CA LEU A 427 -9.04 -32.41 -23.94
C LEU A 427 -7.67 -32.36 -24.65
N ASP A 428 -7.18 -33.51 -25.11
CA ASP A 428 -5.92 -33.58 -25.89
C ASP A 428 -6.03 -32.71 -27.15
N GLY A 429 -5.15 -31.72 -27.26
CA GLY A 429 -5.16 -30.74 -28.35
C GLY A 429 -6.05 -29.51 -28.13
N GLY A 430 -6.85 -29.46 -27.05
CA GLY A 430 -7.61 -28.28 -26.61
C GLY A 430 -8.86 -27.93 -27.43
N TYR A 431 -9.14 -28.66 -28.50
CA TYR A 431 -10.34 -28.56 -29.34
C TYR A 431 -10.52 -29.87 -30.11
N GLN A 432 -11.70 -30.10 -30.65
CA GLN A 432 -11.94 -31.24 -31.54
C GLN A 432 -11.02 -31.12 -32.78
N LEU A 433 -10.10 -32.06 -32.99
CA LEU A 433 -9.15 -31.99 -34.09
C LEU A 433 -9.76 -32.57 -35.36
N ALA A 434 -9.43 -32.02 -36.53
CA ALA A 434 -9.90 -32.53 -37.82
C ALA A 434 -9.49 -34.01 -38.08
N LYS A 435 -8.40 -34.46 -37.46
CA LYS A 435 -7.98 -35.87 -37.47
C LYS A 435 -8.99 -36.79 -36.76
N ASP A 436 -9.69 -36.28 -35.75
CA ASP A 436 -10.69 -37.02 -34.98
C ASP A 436 -11.98 -37.15 -35.80
N GLU A 437 -12.31 -36.14 -36.63
CA GLU A 437 -13.38 -36.26 -37.63
C GLU A 437 -13.06 -37.25 -38.74
N LEU A 438 -11.81 -37.26 -39.23
CA LEU A 438 -11.34 -38.25 -40.19
C LEU A 438 -11.38 -39.67 -39.60
N ALA A 439 -10.92 -39.85 -38.35
CA ALA A 439 -10.97 -41.14 -37.65
C ALA A 439 -12.42 -41.61 -37.39
N LYS A 440 -13.34 -40.68 -37.07
CA LYS A 440 -14.77 -40.97 -36.95
C LYS A 440 -15.37 -41.39 -38.30
N ALA A 441 -15.09 -40.66 -39.38
CA ALA A 441 -15.55 -41.00 -40.72
C ALA A 441 -15.00 -42.37 -41.18
N GLU A 442 -13.75 -42.70 -40.84
CA GLU A 442 -13.16 -44.02 -41.13
C GLU A 442 -13.80 -45.15 -40.31
N ARG A 443 -14.14 -44.92 -39.04
CA ARG A 443 -14.87 -45.89 -38.20
C ARG A 443 -16.30 -46.09 -38.68
N GLU A 444 -17.01 -45.02 -39.03
CA GLU A 444 -18.36 -45.07 -39.61
C GLU A 444 -18.37 -45.77 -40.96
N ASN A 445 -17.35 -45.55 -41.81
CA ASN A 445 -17.15 -46.28 -43.06
C ASN A 445 -16.84 -47.78 -42.85
N ARG A 446 -16.10 -48.14 -41.79
CA ARG A 446 -15.87 -49.56 -41.41
C ARG A 446 -17.12 -50.24 -40.86
N ALA A 447 -17.95 -49.52 -40.11
CA ALA A 447 -19.17 -50.05 -39.49
C ALA A 447 -20.32 -50.22 -40.50
N THR A 448 -20.35 -49.42 -41.57
CA THR A 448 -21.41 -49.43 -42.60
C THR A 448 -21.11 -50.31 -43.80
N GLY A 449 -19.89 -50.88 -43.91
CA GLY A 449 -19.54 -51.84 -44.96
C GLY A 449 -19.55 -51.29 -46.39
N VAL A 450 -19.56 -49.96 -46.58
CA VAL A 450 -19.56 -49.37 -47.92
C VAL A 450 -18.12 -49.18 -48.40
N SER A 451 -17.62 -50.20 -49.12
CA SER A 451 -16.43 -50.06 -49.96
C SER A 451 -16.79 -49.24 -51.19
N SER A 452 -16.28 -48.00 -51.29
CA SER A 452 -16.36 -47.24 -52.53
C SER A 452 -15.34 -47.78 -53.54
N HIS A 453 -15.80 -48.68 -54.41
CA HIS A 453 -15.08 -49.02 -55.64
C HIS A 453 -14.95 -47.77 -56.52
N ARG A 454 -13.71 -47.33 -56.75
CA ARG A 454 -13.37 -46.35 -57.77
C ARG A 454 -13.09 -47.11 -59.08
N PRO A 455 -13.81 -46.89 -60.19
CA PRO A 455 -13.39 -47.44 -61.47
C PRO A 455 -12.26 -46.58 -62.04
N ALA A 456 -11.17 -47.26 -62.44
CA ALA A 456 -10.08 -46.71 -63.22
C ALA A 456 -10.46 -46.69 -64.72
N GLY A 457 -10.19 -45.59 -65.41
CA GLY A 457 -10.38 -45.51 -66.86
C GLY A 457 -10.01 -44.18 -67.49
N SER A 458 -8.75 -44.07 -67.90
CA SER A 458 -8.27 -43.45 -69.16
C SER A 458 -8.14 -41.91 -69.29
N PRO A 459 -7.22 -41.42 -70.16
CA PRO A 459 -6.25 -40.36 -69.81
C PRO A 459 -6.39 -39.08 -70.70
N PRO A 460 -5.39 -38.19 -70.90
CA PRO A 460 -5.55 -36.76 -70.59
C PRO A 460 -5.55 -35.80 -71.81
N SER A 461 -5.82 -34.53 -71.50
CA SER A 461 -5.47 -33.28 -72.24
C SER A 461 -6.55 -32.71 -73.18
N PRO A 462 -6.46 -31.43 -73.63
CA PRO A 462 -5.82 -30.20 -73.09
C PRO A 462 -6.76 -28.96 -73.20
N VAL A 463 -6.19 -27.73 -73.11
CA VAL A 463 -6.69 -26.41 -73.62
C VAL A 463 -7.42 -25.55 -72.56
N THR A 464 -7.05 -24.30 -72.23
CA THR A 464 -5.99 -23.34 -72.65
C THR A 464 -5.88 -22.20 -71.61
N SER A 465 -4.65 -21.72 -71.45
CA SER A 465 -4.19 -20.40 -70.97
C SER A 465 -4.55 -19.29 -72.00
N ASP A 466 -5.02 -18.12 -71.58
CA ASP A 466 -4.29 -16.87 -71.31
C ASP A 466 -4.17 -15.93 -72.53
N ASP A 467 -3.89 -14.65 -72.20
CA ASP A 467 -3.35 -13.55 -73.01
C ASP A 467 -4.40 -12.65 -73.73
N GLU A 468 -4.31 -11.31 -73.72
CA GLU A 468 -3.20 -10.43 -73.37
C GLU A 468 -3.62 -8.93 -73.26
N ASP A 469 -2.61 -8.11 -72.91
CA ASP A 469 -2.41 -6.66 -73.20
C ASP A 469 -2.76 -5.58 -72.14
N PHE A 470 -1.88 -4.63 -71.77
CA PHE A 470 -0.43 -4.41 -71.96
C PHE A 470 0.01 -3.18 -71.09
N ALA A 471 1.29 -3.15 -70.69
CA ALA A 471 2.18 -1.99 -70.43
C ALA A 471 2.01 -0.99 -69.23
N ALA A 472 3.11 -0.89 -68.46
CA ALA A 472 3.56 0.23 -67.59
C ALA A 472 4.31 1.32 -68.45
N PRO A 473 5.02 2.36 -67.93
CA PRO A 473 5.35 2.77 -66.54
C PRO A 473 5.37 4.31 -66.26
N ALA A 474 5.65 4.73 -65.00
CA ALA A 474 6.58 5.82 -64.58
C ALA A 474 6.24 6.47 -63.21
N THR A 475 7.26 6.68 -62.37
CA THR A 475 7.33 7.65 -61.24
C THR A 475 8.20 8.86 -61.68
N PRO A 476 8.11 10.10 -61.12
CA PRO A 476 8.70 10.44 -59.79
C PRO A 476 8.13 11.69 -59.03
N THR A 477 8.79 12.00 -57.88
CA THR A 477 8.85 13.25 -57.05
C THR A 477 7.69 13.51 -56.07
N ASP A 478 7.83 13.43 -54.74
CA ASP A 478 8.69 14.11 -53.72
C ASP A 478 8.10 15.45 -53.25
N ASP A 479 7.60 15.48 -52.00
CA ASP A 479 7.74 16.59 -51.04
C ASP A 479 7.12 16.23 -49.67
N THR A 480 7.98 16.20 -48.65
CA THR A 480 7.75 16.01 -47.21
C THR A 480 7.15 17.28 -46.55
N PRO A 481 6.50 17.22 -45.35
CA PRO A 481 7.28 17.13 -44.10
C PRO A 481 6.68 16.34 -42.91
N MET A 482 7.62 15.70 -42.18
CA MET A 482 7.77 15.49 -40.72
C MET A 482 6.55 15.25 -39.81
N THR A 483 6.33 14.01 -39.35
CA THR A 483 6.82 13.38 -38.09
C THR A 483 6.44 14.03 -36.76
N THR A 484 5.48 13.40 -36.06
CA THR A 484 5.58 13.06 -34.64
C THR A 484 4.77 11.79 -34.35
N THR A 485 5.42 10.63 -34.13
CA THR A 485 4.79 9.51 -33.42
C THR A 485 5.83 8.61 -32.75
N SER A 486 5.93 8.80 -31.44
CA SER A 486 5.92 7.78 -30.39
C SER A 486 6.84 6.57 -30.52
N THR A 487 7.91 6.60 -29.71
CA THR A 487 8.75 5.47 -29.29
C THR A 487 8.01 4.33 -28.57
N VAL A 488 6.68 4.38 -28.45
CA VAL A 488 5.84 3.29 -27.93
C VAL A 488 5.38 2.34 -29.05
N ALA A 489 5.29 2.82 -30.31
CA ALA A 489 4.89 2.00 -31.45
C ALA A 489 5.98 0.98 -31.83
N ALA A 490 7.25 1.38 -31.80
CA ALA A 490 8.39 0.52 -32.11
C ALA A 490 8.59 -0.61 -31.07
N ALA A 491 8.32 -0.34 -29.79
CA ALA A 491 8.37 -1.36 -28.74
C ALA A 491 7.22 -2.37 -28.84
N SER A 492 6.04 -1.92 -29.29
CA SER A 492 4.88 -2.80 -29.51
C SER A 492 5.02 -3.66 -30.78
N GLU A 493 5.68 -3.14 -31.82
CA GLU A 493 6.00 -3.92 -33.03
C GLU A 493 7.12 -4.94 -32.78
N GLN A 494 8.14 -4.63 -31.98
CA GLN A 494 9.15 -5.63 -31.60
C GLN A 494 8.57 -6.76 -30.75
N LEU A 495 7.60 -6.46 -29.87
CA LEU A 495 6.90 -7.47 -29.08
C LEU A 495 5.97 -8.35 -29.95
N LYS A 496 5.29 -7.75 -30.93
CA LYS A 496 4.47 -8.48 -31.91
C LYS A 496 5.31 -9.32 -32.88
N ALA A 497 6.47 -8.83 -33.28
CA ALA A 497 7.41 -9.57 -34.14
C ALA A 497 7.99 -10.79 -33.39
N GLN A 498 8.35 -10.66 -32.12
CA GLN A 498 8.77 -11.79 -31.28
C GLN A 498 7.65 -12.81 -31.02
N GLN A 499 6.40 -12.36 -30.87
CA GLN A 499 5.25 -13.28 -30.72
C GLN A 499 4.81 -13.94 -32.04
N SER A 500 5.21 -13.40 -33.19
CA SER A 500 4.91 -13.97 -34.52
C SER A 500 5.97 -14.95 -35.05
N ALA A 501 7.17 -14.97 -34.45
CA ALA A 501 8.28 -15.85 -34.86
C ALA A 501 8.14 -17.28 -34.30
N ASP A 502 7.40 -17.45 -33.20
CA ASP A 502 7.02 -18.75 -32.70
C ASP A 502 5.61 -19.09 -33.17
N ASN A 503 5.49 -20.16 -33.97
CA ASN A 503 4.22 -20.75 -34.42
C ASN A 503 3.37 -21.28 -33.24
N VAL A 504 2.90 -20.39 -32.37
CA VAL A 504 1.94 -20.62 -31.29
C VAL A 504 0.58 -20.21 -31.84
N LYS A 505 -0.23 -21.19 -32.25
CA LYS A 505 -1.66 -20.95 -32.46
C LYS A 505 -2.29 -20.70 -31.09
N SER A 506 -2.37 -19.44 -30.71
CA SER A 506 -2.95 -18.98 -29.45
C SER A 506 -4.45 -19.29 -29.40
N ILE A 507 -4.92 -19.74 -28.25
CA ILE A 507 -6.34 -19.75 -27.88
C ILE A 507 -6.91 -18.33 -28.07
N ASN A 508 -8.17 -18.24 -28.50
CA ASN A 508 -8.94 -17.00 -28.62
C ASN A 508 -8.65 -16.02 -27.46
N ALA A 509 -8.20 -14.79 -27.77
CA ALA A 509 -7.80 -13.77 -26.80
C ALA A 509 -8.88 -13.44 -25.75
N LYS A 510 -10.17 -13.71 -26.04
CA LYS A 510 -11.26 -13.60 -25.05
C LYS A 510 -11.13 -14.61 -23.92
N ALA A 511 -10.61 -15.82 -24.18
CA ALA A 511 -10.45 -16.87 -23.17
C ALA A 511 -9.47 -16.47 -22.06
N ALA A 512 -8.42 -15.71 -22.40
CA ALA A 512 -7.41 -15.24 -21.46
C ALA A 512 -7.95 -14.20 -20.45
N ALA A 513 -9.08 -13.55 -20.75
CA ALA A 513 -9.70 -12.56 -19.88
C ALA A 513 -10.54 -13.17 -18.73
N TYR A 514 -10.89 -14.46 -18.82
CA TYR A 514 -11.73 -15.16 -17.83
C TYR A 514 -10.93 -16.14 -16.96
N VAL A 515 -9.62 -15.92 -16.88
CA VAL A 515 -8.69 -16.77 -16.16
C VAL A 515 -8.42 -16.20 -14.78
N THR A 516 -8.49 -17.05 -13.77
CA THR A 516 -8.02 -16.79 -12.41
C THR A 516 -6.61 -16.17 -12.44
N PRO A 517 -6.37 -15.01 -11.80
CA PRO A 517 -5.04 -14.42 -11.74
C PRO A 517 -4.00 -15.44 -11.24
N GLY A 518 -3.07 -15.86 -12.11
CA GLY A 518 -2.03 -16.85 -11.79
C GLY A 518 -1.98 -18.08 -12.70
N GLU A 519 -3.01 -18.38 -13.49
CA GLU A 519 -2.96 -19.46 -14.50
C GLU A 519 -2.46 -18.91 -15.85
N ALA A 520 -1.15 -18.91 -16.07
CA ALA A 520 -0.59 -18.67 -17.40
C ALA A 520 -0.82 -19.91 -18.28
N TYR A 521 -1.71 -19.80 -19.27
CA TYR A 521 -1.87 -20.85 -20.28
C TYR A 521 -0.65 -20.84 -21.20
N THR A 522 0.19 -21.87 -21.07
CA THR A 522 1.07 -22.29 -22.16
C THR A 522 0.57 -23.67 -22.58
N ILE A 523 -0.14 -23.75 -23.72
CA ILE A 523 -0.36 -25.06 -24.35
C ILE A 523 0.99 -25.49 -24.90
N VAL A 524 1.68 -26.28 -24.09
CA VAL A 524 2.92 -26.94 -24.45
C VAL A 524 2.64 -27.89 -25.61
N LYS A 525 3.42 -27.80 -26.69
CA LYS A 525 3.31 -28.71 -27.84
C LYS A 525 3.43 -30.16 -27.37
N ARG A 526 2.86 -31.08 -28.15
CA ARG A 526 2.85 -32.55 -27.98
C ARG A 526 4.20 -33.21 -27.60
N GLY A 527 5.31 -32.47 -27.69
CA GLY A 527 6.66 -32.89 -27.30
C GLY A 527 6.94 -32.78 -25.80
N ASP A 528 6.61 -31.65 -25.14
CA ASP A 528 7.19 -31.34 -23.82
C ASP A 528 6.36 -31.87 -22.63
N LEU A 529 5.15 -32.41 -22.90
CA LEU A 529 4.40 -33.23 -21.93
C LEU A 529 5.07 -34.60 -21.67
N ARG A 530 5.89 -35.11 -22.60
CA ARG A 530 6.63 -36.36 -22.40
C ARG A 530 7.81 -36.22 -21.43
N GLU A 531 8.34 -35.01 -21.25
CA GLU A 531 9.43 -34.76 -20.30
C GLU A 531 8.89 -34.56 -18.87
N ASN A 532 7.78 -33.86 -18.69
CA ASN A 532 7.16 -33.68 -17.37
C ASN A 532 6.52 -34.97 -16.80
N ALA A 533 6.25 -35.97 -17.65
CA ALA A 533 5.84 -37.31 -17.24
C ALA A 533 7.02 -38.21 -16.78
N LYS A 534 8.26 -37.71 -16.83
CA LYS A 534 9.45 -38.41 -16.32
C LYS A 534 10.03 -37.69 -15.10
N VAL A 535 9.33 -37.78 -13.98
CA VAL A 535 9.98 -37.71 -12.66
C VAL A 535 9.95 -39.12 -12.08
N GLY A 536 11.11 -39.78 -12.04
CA GLY A 536 11.30 -41.04 -11.30
C GLY A 536 10.93 -42.35 -12.03
N GLY A 537 10.90 -42.39 -13.36
CA GLY A 537 11.08 -43.64 -14.11
C GLY A 537 10.02 -44.76 -13.93
N THR A 538 8.83 -44.48 -13.40
CA THR A 538 7.82 -45.52 -13.14
C THR A 538 6.61 -45.37 -14.06
N LYS A 539 6.38 -46.37 -14.94
CA LYS A 539 5.14 -46.51 -15.73
C LYS A 539 4.01 -46.95 -14.80
N PHE A 540 3.03 -46.11 -14.54
CA PHE A 540 1.75 -46.59 -14.00
C PHE A 540 0.91 -47.17 -15.13
N GLY A 541 0.83 -48.50 -15.15
CA GLY A 541 -0.16 -49.23 -15.91
C GLY A 541 -1.55 -49.07 -15.30
N ARG A 542 -2.56 -49.30 -16.14
CA ARG A 542 -3.96 -49.61 -15.81
C ARG A 542 -4.20 -49.88 -14.33
N PHE A 543 -5.06 -49.09 -13.71
CA PHE A 543 -5.91 -49.58 -12.64
C PHE A 543 -7.37 -49.22 -12.95
N LEU A 544 -8.22 -50.14 -12.48
CA LEU A 544 -9.66 -50.33 -12.65
C LEU A 544 -10.52 -49.07 -12.45
#